data_AF-A0A136KMH8-F1
#
_entry.id   AF-A0A136KMH8-F1
#
_cell.length_a   1.000
_cell.length_b   1.000
_cell.length_c   1.000
_cell.angle_alpha   90.00
_cell.angle_beta   90.00
_cell.angle_gamma   90.00
#
_symmetry.space_group_name_H-M   'P 1'
#
loop_
_entity.id
_entity.type
_entity.pdbx_description
1 polymer ?
#
loop_
_entity_poly.entity_id
_entity_poly.type
_entity_poly.pdbx_seq_one_letter_code
_entity_poly.pdbx_strand_id
1 'polypeptide(L)'
;MKKRLSIVIGSGGILCAASLGIIKALQREGFQPTLAVGCSGGSLYASIIALNTDAETALTLTTELYKNDIVEATPLTCALQ
;
A
#
# COMPACT_ATOMS: atom_id res chain seq x y z
N MET A 1 1.01 28.55 -4.73
CA MET A 1 1.19 27.21 -5.35
C MET A 1 0.63 26.15 -4.41
N LYS A 2 -0.20 25.22 -4.89
CA LYS A 2 -0.71 24.10 -4.09
C LYS A 2 0.40 23.05 -3.98
N LYS A 3 0.85 22.70 -2.78
CA LYS A 3 1.90 21.66 -2.59
C LYS A 3 1.35 20.33 -3.08
N ARG A 4 2.08 19.65 -3.99
CA ARG A 4 1.70 18.35 -4.53
C ARG A 4 2.52 17.27 -3.83
N LEU A 5 1.82 16.29 -3.25
CA LEU A 5 2.42 15.11 -2.65
C LEU A 5 2.16 13.92 -3.57
N SER A 6 3.20 13.11 -3.79
CA SER A 6 3.09 11.82 -4.47
C SER A 6 3.67 10.74 -3.57
N ILE A 7 3.12 9.54 -3.63
CA ILE A 7 3.63 8.37 -2.91
C ILE A 7 4.07 7.29 -3.91
N VAL A 8 5.22 6.69 -3.66
CA VAL A 8 5.77 5.60 -4.46
C VAL A 8 5.97 4.40 -3.53
N ILE A 9 5.35 3.27 -3.87
CA ILE A 9 5.40 2.03 -3.11
C ILE A 9 6.19 1.00 -3.91
N GLY A 10 7.33 0.59 -3.37
CA GLY A 10 8.17 -0.45 -3.98
C GLY A 10 7.54 -1.84 -3.95
N SER A 11 8.22 -2.81 -4.54
CA SER A 11 7.86 -4.23 -4.46
C SER A 11 8.26 -4.82 -3.10
N GLY A 12 7.41 -5.64 -2.49
CA GLY A 12 7.70 -6.25 -1.18
C GLY A 12 6.62 -7.21 -0.66
N GLY A 13 5.73 -7.70 -1.54
CA GLY A 13 4.61 -8.55 -1.15
C GLY A 13 3.78 -7.93 -0.02
N ILE A 14 3.48 -8.72 1.02
CA ILE A 14 2.63 -8.30 2.14
C ILE A 14 3.19 -7.10 2.90
N LEU A 15 4.52 -6.87 2.86
CA LEU A 15 5.14 -5.73 3.55
C LEU A 15 4.67 -4.39 2.99
N CYS A 16 4.21 -4.36 1.74
CA CYS A 16 3.63 -3.15 1.14
C CYS A 16 2.37 -2.68 1.90
N ALA A 17 1.71 -3.53 2.71
CA ALA A 17 0.60 -3.15 3.58
C ALA A 17 0.94 -2.01 4.56
N ALA A 18 2.22 -1.87 4.93
CA ALA A 18 2.68 -0.77 5.77
C ALA A 18 2.38 0.61 5.17
N SER A 19 2.25 0.71 3.84
CA SER A 19 1.87 1.95 3.15
C SER A 19 0.50 2.49 3.60
N LEU A 20 -0.44 1.62 4.00
CA LEU A 20 -1.74 2.05 4.54
C LEU A 20 -1.58 2.85 5.84
N GLY A 21 -0.63 2.45 6.69
CA GLY A 21 -0.29 3.19 7.91
C GLY A 21 0.29 4.57 7.62
N ILE A 22 1.16 4.67 6.62
CA ILE A 22 1.72 5.95 6.16
C ILE A 22 0.59 6.89 5.69
N ILE A 23 -0.35 6.37 4.91
CA ILE A 23 -1.49 7.15 4.41
C ILE A 23 -2.40 7.62 5.54
N LYS A 24 -2.69 6.75 6.51
CA LYS A 24 -3.46 7.12 7.71
C LYS A 24 -2.77 8.25 8.48
N ALA A 25 -1.46 8.20 8.64
CA ALA A 25 -0.68 9.25 9.29
C ALA A 25 -0.73 10.57 8.50
N LEU A 26 -0.55 10.52 7.18
CA LEU A 26 -0.63 11.70 6.30
C LEU A 26 -2.02 12.35 6.36
N GLN A 27 -3.09 11.55 6.29
CA GLN A 27 -4.46 12.03 6.36
C GLN A 27 -4.75 12.73 7.70
N ARG A 28 -4.24 12.19 8.81
CA ARG A 28 -4.37 12.81 10.15
C ARG A 28 -3.76 14.22 10.19
N GLU A 29 -2.68 14.45 9.45
CA GLU A 29 -2.00 15.75 9.35
C GLU A 29 -2.55 16.62 8.20
N GLY A 30 -3.66 16.21 7.54
CA GLY A 30 -4.30 16.98 6.47
C GLY A 30 -3.63 16.85 5.10
N PHE A 31 -2.76 15.85 4.91
CA PHE A 31 -2.12 15.58 3.62
C PHE A 31 -2.82 14.43 2.88
N GLN A 32 -3.10 14.66 1.59
CA GLN A 32 -3.60 13.63 0.69
C GLN A 32 -2.71 13.57 -0.55
N PRO A 33 -2.10 12.41 -0.86
CA PRO A 33 -1.36 12.24 -2.10
C PRO A 33 -2.25 12.48 -3.33
N THR A 34 -1.69 13.18 -4.32
CA THR A 34 -2.37 13.44 -5.61
C THR A 34 -1.95 12.47 -6.71
N LEU A 35 -0.98 11.60 -6.40
CA LEU A 35 -0.48 10.56 -7.26
C LEU A 35 0.04 9.41 -6.39
N ALA A 36 -0.35 8.19 -6.73
CA ALA A 36 0.17 6.96 -6.15
C ALA A 36 0.78 6.10 -7.26
N VAL A 37 1.99 5.62 -7.04
CA VAL A 37 2.72 4.74 -7.96
C VAL A 37 3.09 3.47 -7.22
N GLY A 38 2.90 2.31 -7.85
CA GLY A 38 3.24 1.02 -7.25
C GLY A 38 3.64 -0.01 -8.29
N CYS A 39 4.48 -0.96 -7.87
CA CYS A 39 4.94 -2.10 -8.68
C CYS A 39 4.65 -3.42 -7.94
N SER A 40 4.22 -4.46 -8.66
CA SER A 40 3.89 -5.78 -8.09
C SER A 40 2.95 -5.66 -6.88
N GLY A 41 3.25 -6.24 -5.70
CA GLY A 41 2.44 -6.08 -4.49
C GLY A 41 2.14 -4.62 -4.13
N GLY A 42 3.04 -3.68 -4.45
CA GLY A 42 2.83 -2.26 -4.24
C GLY A 42 1.75 -1.65 -5.14
N SER A 43 1.44 -2.23 -6.31
CA SER A 43 0.39 -1.70 -7.20
C SER A 43 -1.00 -1.89 -6.62
N LEU A 44 -1.22 -2.93 -5.81
CA LEU A 44 -2.47 -3.15 -5.08
C LEU A 44 -2.73 -1.98 -4.13
N TYR A 45 -1.73 -1.63 -3.31
CA TYR A 45 -1.85 -0.54 -2.34
C TYR A 45 -1.90 0.83 -3.00
N ALA A 46 -1.13 1.07 -4.07
CA ALA A 46 -1.25 2.29 -4.85
C ALA A 46 -2.68 2.48 -5.40
N SER A 47 -3.33 1.38 -5.81
CA SER A 47 -4.72 1.39 -6.29
C SER A 47 -5.71 1.70 -5.17
N ILE A 48 -5.58 1.06 -4.00
CA ILE A 48 -6.40 1.35 -2.80
C ILE A 48 -6.32 2.84 -2.43
N ILE A 49 -5.12 3.41 -2.45
CA ILE A 49 -4.89 4.82 -2.14
C ILE A 49 -5.51 5.73 -3.18
N ALA A 50 -5.33 5.42 -4.47
CA ALA A 50 -5.89 6.20 -5.57
C ALA A 50 -7.43 6.19 -5.57
N LEU A 51 -8.04 5.08 -5.17
CA LEU A 51 -9.49 4.92 -5.03
C LEU A 51 -10.04 5.57 -3.75
N ASN A 52 -9.17 6.07 -2.87
CA ASN A 52 -9.54 6.62 -1.56
C ASN A 52 -10.40 5.64 -0.74
N THR A 53 -10.08 4.35 -0.83
CA THR A 53 -10.74 3.28 -0.07
C THR A 53 -10.51 3.49 1.42
N ASP A 54 -11.53 3.25 2.23
CA ASP A 54 -11.41 3.38 3.68
C ASP A 54 -10.49 2.30 4.28
N ALA A 55 -9.99 2.56 5.49
CA ALA A 55 -8.98 1.72 6.11
C ALA A 55 -9.48 0.30 6.47
N GLU A 56 -10.76 0.14 6.79
CA GLU A 56 -11.33 -1.15 7.18
C GLU A 56 -11.51 -2.05 5.95
N THR A 57 -12.01 -1.48 4.85
CA THR A 57 -12.07 -2.15 3.56
C THR A 57 -10.67 -2.50 3.06
N ALA A 58 -9.70 -1.58 3.15
CA ALA A 58 -8.32 -1.83 2.75
C ALA A 58 -7.65 -2.96 3.54
N LEU A 59 -7.94 -3.05 4.84
CA LEU A 59 -7.45 -4.13 5.71
C LEU A 59 -8.09 -5.48 5.31
N THR A 60 -9.40 -5.50 5.11
CA THR A 60 -10.13 -6.70 4.69
C THR A 60 -9.61 -7.22 3.35
N LEU A 61 -9.44 -6.33 2.37
CA LEU A 61 -8.85 -6.68 1.07
C LEU A 61 -7.43 -7.23 1.21
N THR A 62 -6.62 -6.63 2.10
CA THR A 62 -5.26 -7.12 2.35
C THR A 62 -5.27 -8.55 2.89
N THR A 63 -6.11 -8.85 3.88
CA THR A 63 -6.19 -10.19 4.47
C THR A 63 -6.75 -11.23 3.51
N GLU A 64 -7.64 -10.82 2.60
CA GLU A 64 -8.21 -11.70 1.59
C GLU A 64 -7.24 -11.98 0.44
N LEU A 65 -6.47 -10.97 0.02
CA LEU A 65 -5.52 -11.10 -1.10
C LEU A 65 -4.26 -11.88 -0.74
N TYR A 66 -3.79 -11.84 0.51
CA TYR A 66 -2.53 -12.48 0.94
C TYR A 66 -2.70 -13.89 1.51
N LYS A 67 -3.70 -14.62 1.03
CA LYS A 67 -3.85 -16.04 1.29
C LYS A 67 -2.88 -16.86 0.43
N ASN A 68 -2.46 -18.02 0.92
CA ASN A 68 -1.44 -18.88 0.27
C ASN A 68 -1.89 -19.49 -1.06
N ASP A 69 -3.19 -19.43 -1.38
CA ASP A 69 -3.77 -19.85 -2.66
C ASP A 69 -3.66 -18.76 -3.74
N ILE A 70 -3.40 -17.51 -3.37
CA ILE A 70 -3.24 -16.37 -4.28
C ILE A 70 -1.76 -15.96 -4.36
N VAL A 71 -1.03 -15.99 -3.25
CA VAL A 71 0.33 -15.47 -3.16
C VAL A 71 1.28 -16.53 -2.61
N GLU A 72 2.40 -16.72 -3.29
CA GLU A 72 3.46 -17.59 -2.81
C GLU A 72 4.24 -16.90 -1.69
N ALA A 73 4.49 -17.63 -0.59
CA ALA A 73 5.24 -17.10 0.55
C ALA A 73 6.68 -16.77 0.11
N THR A 74 7.02 -15.48 0.13
CA THR A 74 8.40 -15.06 -0.16
C THR A 74 9.27 -15.37 1.07
N PRO A 75 10.37 -16.13 0.93
CA PRO A 75 11.31 -16.35 2.03
C PRO A 75 11.81 -15.02 2.59
N LEU A 76 11.81 -14.87 3.91
CA LEU A 76 12.26 -13.65 4.62
C LEU A 76 13.67 -13.21 4.21
N THR A 77 14.51 -14.14 3.76
CA THR A 77 15.86 -13.88 3.25
C THR A 77 15.90 -13.00 2.00
N CYS A 78 14.87 -13.04 1.15
CA CYS A 78 14.80 -12.22 -0.06
C CYS A 78 14.13 -10.85 0.18
N ALA A 79 13.38 -10.69 1.28
CA ALA A 79 12.58 -9.49 1.55
C ALA A 79 13.35 -8.37 2.28
N LEU A 80 14.58 -8.65 2.75
CA LEU A 80 15.44 -7.71 3.48
C LEU A 80 16.70 -7.29 2.70
N GLN A 81 16.77 -7.64 1.40
CA GLN A 81 17.84 -7.24 0.48
C GLN A 81 17.45 -5.97 -0.27
#